data_AF-A0A5C7PLZ8-F1
#
_entry.id   AF-A0A5C7PLZ8-F1
#
_cell.length_a   1.000
_cell.length_b   1.000
_cell.length_c   1.000
_cell.angle_alpha   90.00
_cell.angle_beta   90.00
_cell.angle_gamma   90.00
#
_symmetry.space_group_name_H-M   'P 1'
#
loop_
_entity.id
_entity.type
_entity.pdbx_description
1 polymer ?
#
loop_
_entity_poly.entity_id
_entity_poly.type
_entity_poly.pdbx_seq_one_letter_code
_entity_poly.pdbx_strand_id
1 'polypeptide(L)'
;MPVTLTIKNVPDELAERLRTVATSHHRSLQGELMAIIEAVGRLHEPGKTTPGFQYLIATSAVERVQTTQEDIPADNLLDQLDAIVAGSQWGRAPMLTRNQAHDRALARELDYQVQEEKARYKP
;
A
#
# COMPACT_ATOMS: atom_id res chain seq x y z
N MET A 1 -29.73 -3.20 5.81
CA MET A 1 -30.17 -4.62 5.79
C MET A 1 -28.94 -5.47 6.04
N PRO A 2 -28.94 -6.43 6.99
CA PRO A 2 -27.79 -7.30 7.21
C PRO A 2 -27.56 -8.22 6.00
N VAL A 3 -26.31 -8.35 5.56
CA VAL A 3 -25.91 -9.23 4.45
C VAL A 3 -25.07 -10.37 5.02
N THR A 4 -25.45 -11.61 4.74
CA THR A 4 -24.70 -12.80 5.16
C THR A 4 -23.67 -13.16 4.10
N LEU A 5 -22.40 -13.25 4.50
CA LEU A 5 -21.31 -13.73 3.66
C LEU A 5 -20.95 -15.16 4.04
N THR A 6 -20.93 -16.07 3.06
CA THR A 6 -20.48 -17.45 3.23
C THR A 6 -19.29 -17.71 2.32
N ILE A 7 -18.16 -18.12 2.90
CA ILE A 7 -16.95 -18.49 2.16
C ILE A 7 -16.92 -20.02 2.05
N LYS A 8 -16.89 -20.55 0.82
CA LYS A 8 -16.76 -21.99 0.56
C LYS A 8 -15.32 -22.35 0.24
N ASN A 9 -14.92 -23.59 0.53
CA ASN A 9 -13.59 -24.14 0.22
C ASN A 9 -12.43 -23.36 0.87
N VAL A 10 -12.55 -23.06 2.15
CA VAL A 10 -11.44 -22.46 2.92
C VAL A 10 -10.40 -23.57 3.16
N PRO A 11 -9.12 -23.39 2.78
CA PRO A 11 -8.07 -24.35 3.11
C PRO A 11 -7.92 -24.53 4.62
N ASP A 12 -7.73 -25.77 5.08
CA ASP A 12 -7.66 -26.08 6.51
C ASP A 12 -6.52 -25.31 7.21
N GLU A 13 -5.37 -25.20 6.56
CA GLU A 13 -4.23 -24.43 7.08
C GLU A 13 -4.56 -22.95 7.28
N LEU A 14 -5.38 -22.38 6.38
CA LEU A 14 -5.81 -20.98 6.49
C LEU A 14 -6.81 -20.82 7.63
N ALA A 15 -7.73 -21.78 7.79
CA ALA A 15 -8.69 -21.77 8.88
C ALA A 15 -8.00 -21.86 10.25
N GLU A 16 -6.98 -22.71 10.41
CA GLU A 16 -6.23 -22.83 11.66
C GLU A 16 -5.42 -21.56 11.99
N ARG A 17 -4.77 -20.95 10.98
CA ARG A 17 -4.10 -19.66 11.16
C ARG A 17 -5.07 -18.58 11.65
N LEU A 18 -6.25 -18.49 11.04
CA LEU A 18 -7.27 -17.51 11.44
C LEU A 18 -7.80 -17.78 12.85
N ARG A 19 -7.99 -19.05 13.25
CA ARG A 19 -8.38 -19.39 14.62
C ARG A 19 -7.30 -19.01 15.64
N THR A 20 -6.03 -19.21 15.30
CA THR A 20 -4.89 -18.86 16.16
C THR A 20 -4.87 -17.35 16.39
N VAL A 21 -4.98 -16.57 15.31
CA VAL A 21 -5.05 -15.09 15.39
C VAL A 21 -6.26 -14.63 16.19
N ALA A 22 -7.44 -15.20 15.95
CA ALA A 22 -8.66 -14.87 16.69
C ALA A 22 -8.52 -15.16 18.19
N THR A 23 -7.90 -16.29 18.56
CA THR A 23 -7.63 -16.66 19.95
C THR A 23 -6.68 -15.66 20.61
N SER A 24 -5.61 -15.28 19.92
CA SER A 24 -4.65 -14.26 20.38
C SER A 24 -5.30 -12.88 20.55
N HIS A 25 -6.24 -12.52 19.68
CA HIS A 25 -7.00 -11.26 19.77
C HIS A 25 -8.21 -11.35 20.71
N HIS A 26 -8.42 -12.51 21.37
CA HIS A 26 -9.55 -12.80 22.24
C HIS A 26 -10.93 -12.54 21.57
N ARG A 27 -11.02 -12.82 20.27
CA ARG A 27 -12.22 -12.62 19.44
C ARG A 27 -12.72 -13.96 18.90
N SER A 28 -14.01 -14.02 18.58
CA SER A 28 -14.53 -15.13 17.78
C SER A 28 -13.95 -15.08 16.37
N LEU A 29 -13.88 -16.23 15.70
CA LEU A 29 -13.40 -16.30 14.31
C LEU A 29 -14.19 -15.35 13.38
N GLN A 30 -15.50 -15.25 13.58
CA GLN A 30 -16.35 -14.31 12.83
C GLN A 30 -16.02 -12.85 13.15
N GLY A 31 -15.77 -12.52 14.42
CA GLY A 31 -15.41 -11.17 14.83
C GLY A 31 -14.04 -10.74 14.29
N GLU A 32 -13.08 -11.66 14.27
CA GLU A 32 -11.77 -11.43 13.67
C GLU A 32 -11.88 -11.21 12.16
N LEU A 33 -12.65 -12.06 11.47
CA LEU A 33 -12.90 -11.89 10.04
C LEU A 33 -13.58 -10.55 9.72
N MET A 34 -14.56 -10.14 10.52
CA MET A 34 -15.20 -8.84 10.36
C MET A 34 -14.22 -7.68 10.58
N ALA A 35 -13.32 -7.78 11.56
CA ALA A 35 -12.30 -6.75 11.80
C ALA A 35 -11.33 -6.62 10.61
N ILE A 36 -10.91 -7.74 10.03
CA ILE A 36 -10.06 -7.76 8.82
C ILE A 36 -10.79 -7.15 7.63
N ILE A 37 -12.04 -7.56 7.38
CA ILE A 37 -12.84 -7.04 6.27
C ILE A 37 -13.11 -5.54 6.44
N GLU A 38 -13.40 -5.09 7.66
CA GLU A 38 -13.62 -3.67 7.96
C GLU A 38 -12.33 -2.86 7.75
N ALA A 39 -11.18 -3.38 8.20
CA ALA A 39 -9.89 -2.74 7.97
C ALA A 39 -9.62 -2.59 6.46
N VAL A 40 -9.80 -3.67 5.68
CA VAL A 40 -9.66 -3.63 4.22
C VAL A 40 -10.67 -2.68 3.57
N GLY A 41 -11.92 -2.69 4.02
CA GLY A 41 -12.97 -1.78 3.54
C GLY A 41 -12.61 -0.32 3.78
N ARG A 42 -12.17 0.04 4.98
CA ARG A 42 -11.70 1.40 5.31
C ARG A 42 -10.51 1.83 4.46
N LEU A 43 -9.60 0.89 4.14
CA LEU A 43 -8.45 1.15 3.27
C LEU A 43 -8.85 1.32 1.80
N HIS A 44 -9.91 0.65 1.36
CA HIS A 44 -10.38 0.67 -0.03
C HIS A 44 -11.52 1.66 -0.29
N GLU A 45 -11.90 2.47 0.70
CA GLU A 45 -12.84 3.58 0.51
C GLU A 45 -12.40 4.45 -0.70
N PRO A 46 -13.17 4.50 -1.79
CA PRO A 46 -12.78 5.21 -3.02
C PRO A 46 -12.83 6.73 -2.81
N GLY A 47 -11.78 7.26 -2.20
CA GLY A 47 -11.65 8.67 -1.82
C GLY A 47 -10.76 8.93 -0.62
N LYS A 48 -10.26 7.89 0.07
CA LYS A 48 -9.26 8.00 1.15
C LYS A 48 -8.18 6.94 0.97
N THR A 49 -7.38 7.05 -0.09
CA THR A 49 -6.13 6.30 -0.22
C THR A 49 -5.19 6.73 0.89
N THR A 50 -5.11 5.93 1.95
CA THR A 50 -3.99 6.00 2.89
C THR A 50 -2.78 5.39 2.17
N PRO A 51 -1.71 6.16 1.89
CA PRO A 51 -0.60 5.71 1.03
C PRO A 51 0.29 4.62 1.65
N GLY A 52 -0.13 3.97 2.74
CA GLY A 52 0.68 2.99 3.46
C GLY A 52 0.49 1.53 3.06
N PHE A 53 -0.56 1.17 2.30
CA PHE A 53 -0.84 -0.24 1.94
C PHE A 53 -0.64 -0.60 0.46
N GLN A 54 -0.24 0.36 -0.37
CA GLN A 54 0.07 0.12 -1.79
C GLN A 54 1.28 -0.84 -1.96
N TYR A 55 2.07 -1.09 -0.91
CA TYR A 55 3.32 -1.85 -0.99
C TYR A 55 3.15 -3.38 -1.01
N LEU A 56 2.00 -3.94 -0.61
CA LEU A 56 1.86 -5.40 -0.48
C LEU A 56 1.36 -6.12 -1.75
N ILE A 57 0.99 -5.41 -2.82
CA ILE A 57 0.52 -6.02 -4.08
C ILE A 57 1.51 -5.79 -5.25
N ALA A 58 2.69 -5.21 -4.99
CA ALA A 58 3.74 -5.04 -5.99
C ALA A 58 4.85 -6.11 -5.91
N THR A 59 4.58 -7.27 -5.28
CA THR A 59 5.54 -8.39 -5.23
C THR A 59 5.52 -9.18 -6.54
N SER A 60 6.15 -8.62 -7.57
CA SER A 60 6.74 -9.43 -8.65
C SER A 60 7.99 -8.82 -9.28
N ALA A 61 8.47 -7.65 -8.83
CA ALA A 61 9.65 -7.00 -9.41
C ALA A 61 10.60 -6.38 -8.38
N VAL A 62 10.64 -6.88 -7.14
CA VAL A 62 11.73 -6.53 -6.21
C VAL A 62 12.67 -7.72 -6.14
N GLU A 63 13.69 -7.62 -6.98
CA GLU A 63 14.93 -8.38 -6.88
C GLU A 63 15.38 -8.43 -5.41
N ARG A 64 15.68 -9.64 -4.95
CA ARG A 64 16.00 -9.95 -3.55
C ARG A 64 17.15 -9.06 -3.04
N VAL A 65 16.82 -8.00 -2.31
CA VAL A 65 17.74 -7.44 -1.32
C VAL A 65 17.49 -8.21 -0.04
N GLN A 66 18.41 -9.11 0.27
CA GLN A 66 18.52 -9.79 1.55
C GLN A 66 18.86 -8.72 2.60
N THR A 67 17.84 -8.08 3.18
CA THR A 67 18.05 -7.28 4.39
C THR A 67 18.07 -8.23 5.57
N THR A 68 19.28 -8.53 6.03
CA THR A 68 19.49 -9.14 7.33
C THR A 68 18.77 -8.27 8.36
N GLN A 69 17.83 -8.89 9.06
CA GLN A 69 16.98 -8.30 10.06
C GLN A 69 17.84 -8.00 11.30
N GLU A 70 18.48 -6.82 11.32
CA GLU A 70 19.07 -6.24 12.53
C GLU A 70 18.12 -5.14 13.04
N ASP A 71 17.83 -5.18 14.34
CA ASP A 71 16.93 -4.30 15.10
C ASP A 71 16.98 -2.84 14.62
N ILE A 72 15.93 -2.38 13.96
CA ILE A 72 15.73 -0.95 13.65
C ILE A 72 14.97 -0.35 14.84
N PRO A 73 15.59 0.45 15.73
CA PRO A 73 14.85 1.19 16.74
C PRO A 73 13.91 2.18 16.04
N ALA A 74 12.65 2.22 16.49
CA ALA A 74 11.55 2.95 15.85
C ALA A 74 11.81 4.46 15.63
N ASP A 75 12.77 5.05 16.34
CA ASP A 75 13.15 6.45 16.24
C ASP A 75 13.89 6.81 14.92
N ASN A 76 14.34 5.84 14.14
CA ASN A 76 15.13 6.08 12.92
C ASN A 76 14.30 6.07 11.62
N LEU A 77 12.96 5.93 11.71
CA LEU A 77 12.11 5.87 10.52
C LEU A 77 11.89 7.25 9.88
N LEU A 78 11.74 8.30 10.68
CA LEU A 78 11.60 9.67 10.17
C LEU A 78 12.89 10.13 9.51
N ASP A 79 14.04 9.86 10.12
CA ASP A 79 15.36 10.17 9.56
C ASP A 79 15.61 9.42 8.24
N GLN A 80 15.18 8.15 8.16
CA GLN A 80 15.21 7.40 6.90
C GLN A 80 14.31 8.00 5.82
N LEU A 81 13.11 8.45 6.18
CA LEU A 81 12.21 9.13 5.23
C LEU A 81 12.81 10.46 4.76
N ASP A 82 13.37 11.26 5.67
CA ASP A 82 14.05 12.51 5.32
C ASP A 82 15.25 12.26 4.40
N ALA A 83 16.03 11.20 4.63
CA ALA A 83 17.13 10.81 3.74
C ALA A 83 16.64 10.39 2.34
N ILE A 84 15.52 9.68 2.24
CA ILE A 84 14.90 9.30 0.96
C ILE A 84 14.35 10.54 0.24
N VAL A 85 13.76 11.49 0.97
CA VAL A 85 13.12 12.68 0.42
C VAL A 85 14.13 13.78 0.07
N ALA A 86 15.29 13.85 0.74
CA ALA A 86 16.30 14.91 0.55
C ALA A 86 16.81 15.03 -0.90
N GLY A 87 16.83 13.94 -1.67
CA GLY A 87 17.20 13.94 -3.10
C GLY A 87 16.00 14.01 -4.05
N SER A 88 14.78 14.11 -3.52
CA SER A 88 13.56 13.98 -4.29
C SER A 88 12.90 15.33 -4.57
N GLN A 89 12.46 15.53 -5.81
CA GLN A 89 11.79 16.77 -6.24
C GLN A 89 10.28 16.79 -5.96
N TRP A 90 9.81 16.12 -4.90
CA TRP A 90 8.38 16.00 -4.57
C TRP A 90 7.69 17.35 -4.40
N GLY A 91 8.38 18.36 -3.85
CA GLY A 91 7.85 19.72 -3.73
C GLY A 91 7.61 20.45 -5.07
N ARG A 92 8.12 19.91 -6.18
CA ARG A 92 7.94 20.45 -7.54
C ARG A 92 6.80 19.74 -8.31
N ALA A 93 6.21 18.70 -7.73
CA ALA A 93 5.19 17.91 -8.41
C ALA A 93 3.86 18.71 -8.55
N PRO A 94 3.20 18.67 -9.72
CA PRO A 94 1.93 19.34 -9.91
C PRO A 94 0.83 18.65 -9.10
N MET A 95 0.03 19.43 -8.38
CA MET A 95 -1.14 18.94 -7.66
C MET A 95 -2.30 18.73 -8.65
N LEU A 96 -2.69 17.47 -8.86
CA LEU A 96 -3.78 17.13 -9.75
C LEU A 96 -5.12 17.10 -9.01
N THR A 97 -6.17 17.60 -9.64
CA THR A 97 -7.54 17.37 -9.17
C THR A 97 -7.94 15.90 -9.34
N ARG A 98 -8.96 15.44 -8.60
CA ARG A 98 -9.46 14.06 -8.68
C ARG A 98 -9.77 13.62 -10.12
N ASN A 99 -10.39 14.49 -10.92
CA ASN A 99 -10.74 14.17 -12.30
C ASN A 99 -9.48 14.07 -13.19
N GLN A 100 -8.52 14.97 -13.02
CA GLN A 100 -7.25 14.95 -13.74
C GLN A 100 -6.41 13.70 -13.41
N ALA A 101 -6.41 13.26 -12.15
CA ALA A 101 -5.71 12.05 -11.75
C ALA A 101 -6.27 10.77 -12.40
N HIS A 102 -7.56 10.77 -12.77
CA HIS A 102 -8.20 9.66 -13.49
C HIS A 102 -8.11 9.79 -15.02
N ASP A 103 -7.65 10.93 -15.53
CA ASP A 103 -7.50 11.15 -16.96
C ASP A 103 -6.22 10.48 -17.49
N ARG A 104 -6.42 9.38 -18.23
CA ARG A 104 -5.33 8.60 -18.80
C ARG A 104 -4.55 9.36 -19.88
N ALA A 105 -5.16 10.32 -20.57
CA ALA A 105 -4.46 11.12 -21.57
C ALA A 105 -3.50 12.10 -20.89
N LEU A 106 -3.98 12.79 -19.85
CA LEU A 106 -3.17 13.70 -19.05
C LEU A 106 -2.00 12.99 -18.36
N ALA A 107 -2.24 11.81 -17.78
CA ALA A 107 -1.17 11.02 -17.16
C ALA A 107 -0.04 10.70 -18.15
N ARG A 108 -0.38 10.31 -19.38
CA ARG A 108 0.61 10.05 -20.43
C ARG A 108 1.37 11.32 -20.82
N GLU A 109 0.70 12.45 -20.92
CA GLU A 109 1.35 13.73 -21.24
C GLU A 109 2.37 14.14 -20.18
N LEU A 110 2.03 13.97 -18.90
CA LEU A 110 2.97 14.20 -17.79
C LEU A 110 4.16 13.24 -17.82
N ASP A 111 3.92 11.95 -18.13
CA ASP A 111 5.01 10.98 -18.32
C ASP A 111 5.93 11.40 -19.47
N TYR A 112 5.37 11.87 -20.60
CA TYR A 112 6.16 12.39 -21.71
C TYR A 112 6.98 13.62 -21.32
N GLN A 113 6.40 14.58 -20.60
CA GLN A 113 7.11 15.77 -20.11
C GLN A 113 8.28 15.38 -19.20
N VAL A 114 8.09 14.45 -18.27
CA VAL A 114 9.16 13.94 -17.40
C VAL A 114 10.27 13.27 -18.22
N GLN A 115 9.91 12.49 -19.25
CA GLN A 115 10.88 11.87 -20.15
C GLN A 115 11.64 12.90 -20.98
N GLU A 116 10.98 13.96 -21.48
CA GLU A 116 11.62 15.05 -22.20
C GLU A 116 12.57 15.86 -21.31
N GLU A 117 12.18 16.17 -20.07
CA GLU A 117 13.04 16.84 -19.10
C GLU A 117 14.27 16.00 -18.75
N LYS A 118 14.09 14.68 -18.56
CA LYS A 118 15.21 13.74 -18.37
C LYS A 118 16.09 13.65 -19.61
N ALA A 119 15.50 13.66 -20.80
CA ALA A 119 16.23 13.62 -22.07
C ALA A 119 16.99 14.93 -22.36
N ARG A 120 16.56 16.06 -21.77
CA ARG A 120 17.27 17.35 -21.83
C ARG A 120 18.56 17.41 -21.00
N TYR A 121 18.85 16.38 -20.20
CA TYR A 121 20.15 16.26 -19.52
C TYR A 121 21.13 15.46 -20.38
N LYS A 122 21.91 16.17 -21.18
CA LYS A 122 23.17 15.70 -21.74
C LYS A 122 24.24 16.74 -21.38
N PRO A 123 25.29 16.41 -20.60
CA PRO A 123 26.42 17.30 -20.44
C PRO A 123 27.12 17.55 -21.79
#